data_AF-A0A3D2V2Y9-F1
#
_entry.id   AF-A0A3D2V2Y9-F1
#
_cell.length_a   1.000
_cell.length_b   1.000
_cell.length_c   1.000
_cell.angle_alpha   90.00
_cell.angle_beta   90.00
_cell.angle_gamma   90.00
#
_symmetry.space_group_name_H-M   'P 1'
#
loop_
_entity.id
_entity.type
_entity.pdbx_description
1 polymer ?
#
loop_
_entity_poly.entity_id
_entity_poly.type
_entity_poly.pdbx_seq_one_letter_code
_entity_poly.pdbx_strand_id
1 'polypeptide(L)'
;MECWPRFADPSKSDSRQYPGWPRTIKQSDNFAKKAGGYLPPIQVKGTNNPVIQVRNHDSGEVIYTLRVLGSKFQPHVFKAGKYDVIISQPDEGKMDALLGVSSTPKPSKDKVVVDLDE
;
A
#
# COMPACT_ATOMS: atom_id res chain seq x y z
N MET A 1 0.40 -9.27 -15.40
CA MET A 1 0.68 -8.41 -16.58
C MET A 1 1.24 -9.30 -17.67
N GLU A 2 0.87 -9.05 -18.93
CA GLU A 2 1.21 -9.92 -20.06
C GLU A 2 2.08 -9.20 -21.09
N CYS A 3 2.95 -9.93 -21.78
CA CYS A 3 3.80 -9.38 -22.84
C CYS A 3 3.97 -10.38 -24.00
N TRP A 4 3.23 -10.14 -25.08
CA TRP A 4 3.12 -11.05 -26.22
C TRP A 4 4.01 -10.61 -27.40
N PRO A 5 4.61 -11.55 -28.15
CA PRO A 5 5.22 -11.25 -29.44
C PRO A 5 4.22 -10.65 -30.43
N ARG A 6 4.69 -9.79 -31.35
CA ARG A 6 3.83 -8.99 -32.24
C ARG A 6 2.79 -9.79 -33.03
N PHE A 7 3.14 -11.01 -33.44
CA PHE A 7 2.28 -11.88 -34.25
C PHE A 7 1.82 -13.14 -33.50
N ALA A 8 1.95 -13.16 -32.16
CA ALA A 8 1.45 -14.24 -31.35
C ALA A 8 -0.09 -14.22 -31.30
N ASP A 9 -0.70 -15.40 -31.30
CA ASP A 9 -2.13 -15.58 -31.04
C ASP A 9 -2.29 -16.12 -29.62
N PRO A 10 -2.74 -15.31 -28.63
CA PRO A 10 -2.87 -15.74 -27.24
C PRO A 10 -3.88 -16.86 -27.00
N SER A 11 -4.78 -17.14 -27.97
CA SER A 11 -5.81 -18.17 -27.83
C SER A 11 -5.29 -19.58 -28.11
N LYS A 12 -4.13 -19.71 -28.77
CA LYS A 12 -3.52 -21.00 -29.07
C LYS A 12 -2.73 -21.54 -27.88
N SER A 13 -2.87 -22.83 -27.63
CA SER A 13 -2.24 -23.52 -26.50
C SER A 13 -0.71 -23.59 -26.57
N ASP A 14 -0.12 -23.43 -27.77
CA ASP A 14 1.32 -23.42 -28.01
C ASP A 14 1.92 -22.01 -28.00
N SER A 15 1.10 -20.97 -27.93
CA SER A 15 1.52 -19.57 -27.88
C SER A 15 2.16 -19.25 -26.54
N ARG A 16 3.25 -18.48 -26.57
CA ARG A 16 4.01 -18.09 -25.37
C ARG A 16 4.30 -16.60 -25.36
N GLN A 17 4.24 -16.02 -24.17
CA GLN A 17 4.76 -14.68 -23.91
C GLN A 17 6.29 -14.67 -24.04
N TYR A 18 6.89 -13.49 -24.06
CA TYR A 18 8.36 -13.38 -24.07
C TYR A 18 9.01 -14.08 -22.88
N PRO A 19 10.25 -14.60 -23.01
CA PRO A 19 10.96 -15.23 -21.91
C PRO A 19 10.96 -14.36 -20.65
N GLY A 20 10.58 -14.97 -19.53
CA GLY A 20 10.47 -14.28 -18.25
C GLY A 20 9.15 -13.54 -18.03
N TRP A 21 8.15 -13.69 -18.90
CA TRP A 21 6.77 -13.28 -18.71
C TRP A 21 5.83 -14.52 -18.62
N PRO A 22 4.68 -14.42 -17.94
CA PRO A 22 4.16 -13.26 -17.20
C PRO A 22 4.98 -12.95 -15.94
N ARG A 23 5.02 -11.68 -15.55
CA ARG A 23 5.64 -11.23 -14.30
C ARG A 23 4.60 -10.73 -13.30
N THR A 24 4.83 -11.08 -12.05
CA THR A 24 4.14 -10.50 -10.90
C THR A 24 4.99 -9.37 -10.36
N ILE A 25 4.43 -8.15 -10.37
CA ILE A 25 5.04 -6.94 -9.83
C ILE A 25 4.10 -6.44 -8.74
N LYS A 26 4.59 -6.25 -7.52
CA LYS A 26 3.78 -5.67 -6.44
C LYS A 26 3.71 -4.17 -6.64
N GLN A 27 2.61 -3.53 -6.22
CA GLN A 27 2.49 -2.07 -6.25
C GLN A 27 3.64 -1.37 -5.51
N SER A 28 4.09 -1.97 -4.40
CA SER A 28 5.24 -1.50 -3.62
C SER A 28 6.57 -1.55 -4.38
N ASP A 29 6.72 -2.43 -5.37
CA ASP A 29 7.98 -2.58 -6.12
C ASP A 29 8.25 -1.35 -7.01
N ASN A 30 7.21 -0.57 -7.33
CA ASN A 30 7.33 0.69 -8.07
C ASN A 30 7.75 1.87 -7.17
N PHE A 31 7.75 1.69 -5.85
CA PHE A 31 8.25 2.68 -4.90
C PHE A 31 9.75 2.45 -4.66
N ALA A 32 10.59 2.85 -5.63
CA ALA A 32 12.04 2.58 -5.64
C ALA A 32 12.87 3.30 -4.55
N LYS A 33 12.27 3.77 -3.46
CA LYS A 33 12.94 4.48 -2.37
C LYS A 33 13.05 3.60 -1.13
N LYS A 34 14.26 3.49 -0.57
CA LYS A 34 14.50 2.81 0.71
C LYS A 34 13.72 3.51 1.82
N ALA A 35 13.17 2.73 2.75
CA ALA A 35 12.52 3.28 3.94
C ALA A 35 13.53 4.07 4.79
N GLY A 36 13.18 5.31 5.14
CA GLY A 36 13.86 6.15 6.12
C GLY A 36 13.20 6.14 7.51
N GLY A 37 12.03 5.50 7.63
CA GLY A 37 11.33 5.26 8.89
C GLY A 37 10.09 4.38 8.69
N TYR A 38 9.50 3.94 9.80
CA TYR A 38 8.33 3.06 9.82
C TYR A 38 7.24 3.66 10.70
N LEU A 39 5.98 3.48 10.30
CA LEU A 39 4.84 3.74 11.16
C LEU A 39 4.40 2.42 11.84
N PRO A 40 3.59 2.47 12.90
CA PRO A 40 3.06 1.27 13.54
C PRO A 40 2.33 0.37 12.53
N PRO A 41 2.37 -0.96 12.68
CA PRO A 41 1.49 -1.85 11.95
C PRO A 41 0.03 -1.47 12.21
N ILE A 42 -0.77 -1.41 11.15
CA ILE A 42 -2.19 -1.09 11.21
C ILE A 42 -2.97 -2.38 10.93
N GLN A 43 -3.90 -2.71 11.81
CA GLN A 43 -4.92 -3.72 11.61
C GLN A 43 -6.25 -3.01 11.41
N VAL A 44 -6.84 -3.17 10.24
CA VAL A 44 -8.16 -2.63 9.91
C VAL A 44 -9.23 -3.68 10.21
N LYS A 45 -10.35 -3.25 10.78
CA LYS A 45 -11.58 -4.02 10.96
C LYS A 45 -12.74 -3.33 10.20
N GLY A 46 -13.85 -4.04 10.05
CA GLY A 46 -15.02 -3.57 9.32
C GLY A 46 -14.89 -3.52 7.78
N THR A 47 -13.70 -3.79 7.24
CA THR A 47 -13.51 -3.91 5.78
C THR A 47 -12.32 -4.80 5.41
N ASN A 48 -12.28 -5.19 4.13
CA ASN A 48 -11.12 -5.83 3.51
C ASN A 48 -10.57 -4.96 2.39
N ASN A 49 -9.26 -5.05 2.19
CA ASN A 49 -8.53 -4.31 1.16
C ASN A 49 -8.71 -2.79 1.24
N PRO A 50 -8.47 -2.16 2.41
CA PRO A 50 -8.67 -0.73 2.58
C PRO A 50 -7.67 0.06 1.72
N VAL A 51 -8.04 1.30 1.41
CA VAL A 51 -7.14 2.30 0.87
C VAL A 51 -6.43 2.99 2.03
N ILE A 52 -5.11 2.97 2.01
CA ILE A 52 -4.28 3.66 2.98
C ILE A 52 -3.53 4.79 2.28
N GLN A 53 -3.75 6.01 2.75
CA GLN A 53 -3.03 7.20 2.34
C GLN A 53 -2.13 7.70 3.47
N VAL A 54 -0.85 7.89 3.17
CA VAL A 54 0.12 8.45 4.12
C VAL A 54 0.45 9.87 3.69
N ARG A 55 0.33 10.82 4.63
CA ARG A 55 0.57 12.25 4.40
C ARG A 55 1.56 12.78 5.42
N ASN A 56 2.46 13.67 5.02
CA ASN A 56 3.28 14.41 5.97
C ASN A 56 2.36 15.29 6.84
N HIS A 57 2.51 15.21 8.17
CA HIS A 57 1.61 15.91 9.09
C HIS A 57 1.72 17.44 8.98
N ASP A 58 2.94 17.95 8.80
CA ASP A 58 3.20 19.39 8.83
C ASP A 58 2.89 20.06 7.48
N SER A 59 3.30 19.44 6.37
CA SER A 59 3.14 20.01 5.02
C SER A 59 1.83 19.63 4.34
N GLY A 60 1.17 18.57 4.78
CA GLY A 60 0.02 18.00 4.08
C GLY A 60 0.39 17.29 2.77
N GLU A 61 1.67 17.08 2.48
CA GLU A 61 2.12 16.37 1.27
C GLU A 61 1.74 14.89 1.33
N VAL A 62 1.04 14.39 0.31
CA VAL A 62 0.75 12.96 0.16
C VAL A 62 2.03 12.23 -0.25
N ILE A 63 2.49 11.32 0.61
CA ILE A 63 3.67 10.51 0.35
C ILE A 63 3.32 9.36 -0.60
N TYR A 64 2.19 8.69 -0.35
CA TYR A 64 1.59 7.71 -1.24
C TYR A 64 0.17 7.35 -0.81
N THR A 65 -0.55 6.74 -1.74
CA THR A 65 -1.85 6.10 -1.52
C THR A 65 -1.82 4.69 -2.13
N LEU A 66 -2.20 3.68 -1.35
CA LEU A 66 -2.17 2.28 -1.78
C LEU A 66 -3.46 1.57 -1.35
N ARG A 67 -4.03 0.77 -2.25
CA ARG A 67 -5.03 -0.23 -1.86
C ARG A 67 -4.30 -1.48 -1.36
N VAL A 68 -4.42 -1.73 -0.07
CA VAL A 68 -3.77 -2.86 0.61
C VAL A 68 -4.50 -4.14 0.24
N LEU A 69 -3.78 -5.25 0.09
CA LEU A 69 -4.39 -6.58 0.02
C LEU A 69 -4.51 -7.16 1.42
N GLY A 70 -5.72 -7.53 1.84
CA GLY A 70 -6.05 -7.95 3.19
C GLY A 70 -6.37 -6.78 4.13
N SER A 71 -6.21 -6.97 5.43
CA SER A 71 -6.59 -6.00 6.47
C SER A 71 -5.42 -5.55 7.35
N LYS A 72 -4.19 -5.94 7.00
CA LYS A 72 -2.97 -5.60 7.74
C LYS A 72 -1.98 -4.87 6.83
N PHE A 73 -1.42 -3.78 7.31
CA PHE A 73 -0.39 -3.05 6.58
C PHE A 73 0.54 -2.33 7.54
N GLN A 74 1.84 -2.34 7.25
CA GLN A 74 2.80 -1.51 7.96
C GLN A 74 3.31 -0.43 7.01
N PRO A 75 2.88 0.84 7.19
CA PRO A 75 3.39 1.93 6.39
C PRO A 75 4.88 2.16 6.68
N HIS A 76 5.63 2.52 5.64
CA HIS A 76 6.98 3.02 5.78
C HIS A 76 7.07 4.39 5.12
N VAL A 77 8.01 5.21 5.56
CA VAL A 77 8.19 6.58 5.08
C VAL A 77 9.64 6.79 4.71
N PHE A 78 9.92 7.81 3.90
CA PHE A 78 11.27 8.03 3.35
C PHE A 78 12.14 8.94 4.23
N LYS A 79 11.55 9.58 5.24
CA LYS A 79 12.23 10.48 6.19
C LYS A 79 11.66 10.30 7.60
N ALA A 80 12.49 10.54 8.62
CA ALA A 80 12.00 10.65 9.99
C ALA A 80 11.03 11.85 10.10
N GLY A 81 9.95 11.72 10.87
CA GLY A 81 8.96 12.78 11.03
C GLY A 81 7.62 12.28 11.56
N LYS A 82 6.62 13.18 11.53
CA LYS A 82 5.23 12.87 11.86
C LYS A 82 4.38 12.77 10.60
N TYR A 83 3.45 11.84 10.61
CA TYR A 83 2.62 11.53 9.46
C TYR A 83 1.17 11.30 9.89
N ASP A 84 0.26 11.71 9.02
CA ASP A 84 -1.13 11.28 9.10
C ASP A 84 -1.31 10.02 8.26
N VAL A 85 -2.04 9.05 8.78
CA VAL A 85 -2.45 7.87 8.03
C VAL A 85 -3.95 7.87 7.94
N ILE A 86 -4.46 8.05 6.73
CA ILE A 86 -5.89 7.98 6.42
C ILE A 86 -6.19 6.57 5.93
N ILE A 87 -7.17 5.93 6.56
CA ILE A 87 -7.62 4.58 6.25
C ILE A 87 -9.06 4.71 5.76
N SER A 88 -9.34 4.23 4.54
CA SER A 88 -10.68 4.37 3.98
C SER A 88 -11.11 3.15 3.16
N GLN A 89 -12.42 3.04 3.00
CA GLN A 89 -13.06 2.20 2.00
C GLN A 89 -13.96 3.10 1.15
N PRO A 90 -13.42 3.71 0.07
CA PRO A 90 -14.13 4.73 -0.71
C PRO A 90 -15.45 4.25 -1.27
N ASP A 91 -15.53 2.98 -1.67
CA ASP A 91 -16.73 2.37 -2.27
C ASP A 91 -17.92 2.30 -1.28
N GLU A 92 -17.63 2.34 0.02
CA GLU A 92 -18.60 2.30 1.11
C GLU A 92 -18.71 3.66 1.85
N GLY A 93 -17.92 4.66 1.43
CA GLY A 93 -17.89 5.98 2.08
C GLY A 93 -17.30 5.99 3.50
N LYS A 94 -16.63 4.91 3.93
CA LYS A 94 -16.06 4.79 5.27
C LYS A 94 -14.63 5.33 5.32
N MET A 95 -14.29 6.05 6.38
CA MET A 95 -12.93 6.56 6.59
C MET A 95 -12.64 6.83 8.06
N ASP A 96 -11.39 6.65 8.44
CA ASP A 96 -10.83 7.06 9.73
C ASP A 96 -9.37 7.53 9.53
N ALA A 97 -8.80 8.22 10.51
CA ALA A 97 -7.46 8.78 10.42
C ALA A 97 -6.67 8.69 11.73
N LEU A 98 -5.43 8.24 11.63
CA LEU A 98 -4.42 8.35 12.68
C LEU A 98 -3.59 9.61 12.41
N LEU A 99 -3.71 10.62 13.26
CA LEU A 99 -3.03 11.91 13.07
C LEU A 99 -1.72 12.00 13.83
N GLY A 100 -0.71 12.65 13.24
CA GLY A 100 0.54 12.99 13.93
C GLY A 100 1.39 11.80 14.39
N VAL A 101 1.25 10.65 13.72
CA VAL A 101 1.96 9.41 14.05
C VAL A 101 3.46 9.58 13.78
N SER A 102 4.27 9.39 14.82
CA SER A 102 5.72 9.53 14.71
C SER A 102 6.35 8.29 14.08
N SER A 103 7.27 8.49 13.13
CA SER A 103 8.00 7.38 12.54
C SER A 103 9.16 6.92 13.41
N THR A 104 9.44 5.61 13.35
CA THR A 104 10.56 4.97 14.06
C THR A 104 11.61 4.46 13.07
N PRO A 105 12.90 4.42 13.43
CA PRO A 105 13.94 3.89 12.54
C PRO A 105 13.80 2.39 12.22
N LYS A 106 13.11 1.64 13.09
CA LYS A 106 12.85 0.20 12.94
C LYS A 106 11.35 -0.07 13.00
N PRO A 107 10.85 -1.11 12.32
CA PRO A 107 9.46 -1.54 12.43
C PRO A 107 9.09 -1.89 13.88
N SER A 108 7.99 -1.34 14.39
CA SER A 108 7.41 -1.79 15.66
C SER A 108 6.57 -3.06 15.48
N LYS A 109 6.42 -3.84 16.55
CA LYS A 109 5.45 -4.96 16.63
C LYS A 109 4.11 -4.52 17.22
N ASP A 110 4.07 -3.36 17.87
CA ASP A 110 2.87 -2.85 18.52
C ASP A 110 1.92 -2.30 17.47
N LYS A 111 0.86 -3.05 17.23
CA LYS A 111 -0.14 -2.75 16.21
C LYS A 111 -1.19 -1.77 16.73
N VAL A 112 -1.64 -0.89 15.86
CA VAL A 112 -2.83 -0.06 16.05
C VAL A 112 -4.00 -0.74 15.37
N VAL A 113 -5.14 -0.83 16.05
CA VAL A 113 -6.39 -1.35 15.48
C VAL A 113 -7.28 -0.18 15.14
N VAL A 114 -7.80 -0.16 13.91
CA VAL A 114 -8.75 0.83 13.41
C VAL A 114 -9.99 0.07 12.94
N ASP A 115 -11.16 0.42 13.46
CA ASP A 115 -12.44 -0.14 13.00
C ASP A 115 -13.16 0.91 12.14
N LEU A 116 -13.60 0.52 10.94
CA LEU A 116 -14.28 1.43 10.01
C LEU A 116 -15.81 1.31 10.08
N ASP A 117 -16.34 0.40 10.91
CA ASP A 117 -17.79 0.23 11.13
C ASP A 117 -18.31 0.93 12.39
N GLU A 118 -17.42 1.49 13.22
CA GLU A 118 -17.76 2.31 14.40
C GLU A 118 -17.91 3.80 14.03
#